data_AF-A0A367RLD2-F1
#
_entry.id   AF-A0A367RLD2-F1
#
_cell.length_a   1.000
_cell.length_b   1.000
_cell.length_c   1.000
_cell.angle_alpha   90.00
_cell.angle_beta   90.00
_cell.angle_gamma   90.00
#
_symmetry.space_group_name_H-M   'P 1'
#
loop_
_entity.id
_entity.type
_entity.pdbx_description
1 polymer ?
#
loop_
_entity_poly.entity_id
_entity_poly.type
_entity_poly.pdbx_seq_one_letter_code
_entity_poly.pdbx_strand_id
1 'polypeptide(L)'
;MDTGQDFLFCNERIATKYNPFYENEYLIIQTYPREKRLIVEHRSFDYQQATSSCELKNLAHDYSSFGLRVFHDGKLWNVDWQGLPVPTPALRIFQK
;
A
#
# COMPACT_ATOMS: atom_id res chain seq x y z
N MET A 1 11.03 12.60 -16.26
CA MET A 1 11.78 12.49 -14.99
C MET A 1 11.04 11.44 -14.19
N ASP A 2 11.58 10.21 -14.17
CA ASP A 2 10.94 9.05 -13.55
C ASP A 2 10.63 9.36 -12.08
N THR A 3 9.34 9.47 -11.78
CA THR A 3 8.86 9.81 -10.46
C THR A 3 9.12 8.61 -9.54
N GLY A 4 9.48 8.85 -8.28
CA GLY A 4 9.73 7.79 -7.29
C GLY A 4 8.58 6.77 -7.13
N GLN A 5 7.38 7.07 -7.64
CA GLN A 5 6.25 6.14 -7.75
C GLN A 5 6.45 5.03 -8.79
N ASP A 6 7.19 5.29 -9.88
CA ASP A 6 7.45 4.29 -10.93
C ASP A 6 8.36 3.16 -10.41
N PHE A 7 9.22 3.44 -9.44
CA PHE A 7 10.03 2.41 -8.76
C PHE A 7 9.20 1.48 -7.87
N LEU A 8 8.03 1.91 -7.37
CA LEU A 8 7.10 1.01 -6.66
C LEU A 8 6.46 0.01 -7.65
N PHE A 9 6.10 0.46 -8.85
CA PHE A 9 5.52 -0.39 -9.90
C PHE A 9 6.48 -1.49 -10.38
N CYS A 10 7.79 -1.21 -10.48
CA CYS A 10 8.80 -2.23 -10.78
C CYS A 10 8.82 -3.37 -9.74
N ASN A 11 8.35 -3.10 -8.52
CA ASN A 11 8.36 -4.01 -7.39
C ASN A 11 7.07 -4.79 -7.23
N GLU A 12 5.92 -4.13 -7.40
CA GLU A 12 4.60 -4.78 -7.33
C GLU A 12 4.48 -5.94 -8.31
N ARG A 13 4.99 -5.77 -9.53
CA ARG A 13 4.95 -6.80 -10.58
C ARG A 13 5.81 -8.01 -10.25
N ILE A 14 6.87 -7.84 -9.45
CA ILE A 14 7.74 -8.92 -8.97
C ILE A 14 7.12 -9.55 -7.72
N ALA A 15 6.66 -8.75 -6.77
CA ALA A 15 6.03 -9.22 -5.54
C ALA A 15 4.79 -10.07 -5.82
N THR A 16 3.91 -9.64 -6.73
CA THR A 16 2.74 -10.40 -7.18
C THR A 16 3.10 -11.71 -7.88
N LYS A 17 4.27 -11.79 -8.53
CA LYS A 17 4.74 -13.00 -9.22
C LYS A 17 5.23 -14.09 -8.27
N TYR A 18 5.86 -13.71 -7.16
CA TYR A 18 6.44 -14.66 -6.19
C TYR A 18 5.60 -14.84 -4.93
N ASN A 19 4.69 -13.90 -4.64
CA ASN A 19 3.73 -13.96 -3.55
C ASN A 19 2.37 -13.50 -4.08
N PRO A 20 1.51 -14.42 -4.57
CA PRO A 20 0.25 -14.03 -5.19
C PRO A 20 -0.66 -13.38 -4.16
N PHE A 21 -1.05 -12.13 -4.45
CA PHE A 21 -2.10 -11.43 -3.73
C PHE A 21 -3.45 -11.83 -4.32
N TYR A 22 -4.47 -11.88 -3.48
CA TYR A 22 -5.83 -12.17 -3.89
C TYR A 22 -6.59 -10.88 -4.16
N GLU A 23 -7.56 -10.95 -5.07
CA GLU A 23 -8.43 -9.82 -5.36
C GLU A 23 -9.19 -9.40 -4.09
N ASN A 24 -9.26 -8.09 -3.83
CA ASN A 24 -9.82 -7.46 -2.62
C ASN A 24 -9.07 -7.79 -1.32
N GLU A 25 -7.82 -8.24 -1.42
CA GLU A 25 -6.98 -8.45 -0.25
C GLU A 25 -6.35 -7.13 0.21
N TYR A 26 -6.48 -6.84 1.50
CA TYR A 26 -5.87 -5.70 2.16
C TYR A 26 -4.47 -6.05 2.65
N LEU A 27 -3.52 -5.19 2.35
CA LEU A 27 -2.10 -5.39 2.55
C LEU A 27 -1.52 -4.21 3.34
N ILE A 28 -0.89 -4.51 4.46
CA ILE A 28 -0.14 -3.53 5.24
C ILE A 28 1.29 -3.54 4.70
N ILE A 29 1.67 -2.44 4.06
CA ILE A 29 2.98 -2.29 3.44
C ILE A 29 3.83 -1.27 4.17
N GLN A 30 5.13 -1.51 4.26
CA GLN A 30 6.05 -0.49 4.78
C GLN A 30 6.20 0.63 3.75
N THR A 31 5.89 1.86 4.16
CA THR A 31 5.99 3.08 3.34
C THR A 31 7.24 3.91 3.68
N TYR A 32 7.79 3.73 4.88
CA TYR A 32 9.05 4.34 5.31
C TYR A 32 9.85 3.39 6.23
N PRO A 33 11.19 3.36 6.15
CA PRO A 33 12.01 3.92 5.06
C PRO A 33 11.63 3.33 3.70
N ARG A 34 11.85 4.11 2.62
CA ARG A 34 11.55 3.66 1.27
C ARG A 34 12.52 2.55 0.86
N GLU A 35 12.03 1.32 0.90
CA GLU A 35 12.77 0.12 0.54
C GLU A 35 12.70 -0.14 -0.97
N LYS A 36 13.76 -0.76 -1.51
CA LYS A 36 13.77 -1.27 -2.90
C LYS A 36 12.95 -2.54 -3.06
N ARG A 37 12.27 -3.03 -2.03
CA ARG A 37 11.40 -4.22 -2.04
C ARG A 37 10.06 -3.86 -1.43
N LEU A 38 8.97 -4.42 -1.95
CA LEU A 38 7.66 -4.33 -1.31
C LEU A 38 7.70 -5.22 -0.05
N ILE A 39 7.69 -4.60 1.12
CA ILE A 39 7.60 -5.32 2.41
C ILE A 39 6.14 -5.35 2.82
N VAL A 40 5.55 -6.54 2.80
CA VAL A 40 4.18 -6.80 3.27
C VAL A 40 4.27 -7.37 4.68
N GLU A 41 3.78 -6.62 5.66
CA GLU A 41 3.83 -6.99 7.07
C GLU A 41 2.63 -7.86 7.46
N HIS A 42 1.46 -7.55 6.90
CA HIS A 42 0.21 -8.22 7.22
C HIS A 42 -0.74 -8.24 6.02
N ARG A 43 -1.60 -9.26 5.99
CA ARG A 43 -2.60 -9.51 4.95
C ARG A 43 -3.93 -9.82 5.61
N SER A 44 -5.03 -9.25 5.12
CA SER A 44 -6.37 -9.59 5.57
C SER A 44 -7.40 -9.31 4.48
N PHE A 45 -8.55 -9.98 4.53
CA PHE A 45 -9.72 -9.65 3.71
C PHE A 45 -10.69 -8.72 4.44
N ASP A 46 -10.43 -8.42 5.72
CA ASP A 46 -11.22 -7.52 6.54
C ASP A 46 -10.52 -6.16 6.65
N TYR A 47 -11.16 -5.13 6.09
CA TYR A 47 -10.66 -3.75 6.11
C TYR A 47 -10.48 -3.21 7.54
N GLN A 48 -11.41 -3.47 8.45
CA GLN A 48 -11.34 -2.97 9.82
C GLN A 48 -10.18 -3.62 10.57
N GLN A 49 -10.00 -4.92 10.40
CA GLN A 49 -8.87 -5.64 10.98
C GLN A 49 -7.53 -5.14 10.42
N ALA A 50 -7.44 -4.95 9.10
CA ALA A 50 -6.23 -4.48 8.45
C ALA A 50 -5.88 -3.04 8.86
N THR A 51 -6.88 -2.17 8.98
CA THR A 51 -6.71 -0.79 9.45
C THR A 51 -6.22 -0.76 10.89
N SER A 52 -6.89 -1.48 11.79
CA SER A 52 -6.52 -1.53 13.21
C SER A 52 -5.11 -2.07 13.40
N SER A 53 -4.73 -3.10 12.62
CA SER A 53 -3.38 -3.66 12.63
C SER A 53 -2.35 -2.67 12.09
N CYS A 54 -2.70 -1.86 11.10
CA CYS A 54 -1.82 -0.85 10.50
C CYS A 54 -1.55 0.29 11.48
N GLU A 55 -2.59 0.75 12.18
CA GLU A 55 -2.46 1.77 13.23
C GLU A 55 -1.61 1.25 14.40
N LEU A 56 -1.88 0.03 14.88
CA LEU A 56 -1.11 -0.59 15.93
C LEU A 56 0.36 -0.75 15.54
N LYS A 57 0.65 -1.11 14.29
CA LYS A 57 2.02 -1.19 13.77
C LYS A 57 2.70 0.18 13.74
N ASN A 58 2.02 1.21 13.25
CA ASN A 58 2.59 2.56 13.26
C ASN A 58 2.85 3.08 14.69
N LEU A 59 2.03 2.70 15.67
CA LEU A 59 2.26 3.03 17.08
C LEU A 59 3.43 2.25 17.71
N ALA A 60 3.68 1.02 17.24
CA ALA A 60 4.73 0.16 17.78
C ALA A 60 6.13 0.43 17.19
N HIS A 61 6.23 1.22 16.12
CA HIS A 61 7.47 1.43 15.38
C HIS A 61 7.79 2.93 15.21
N ASP A 62 8.76 3.43 15.96
CA ASP A 62 9.15 4.85 15.94
C ASP A 62 9.90 5.31 14.68
N TYR A 63 10.54 4.37 13.97
CA TYR A 63 11.42 4.65 12.82
C TYR A 63 10.90 4.08 11.49
N SER A 64 9.74 3.43 11.51
CA SER A 64 9.12 2.85 10.32
C SER A 64 7.68 3.33 10.22
N SER A 65 7.22 3.51 8.99
CA SER A 65 5.81 3.82 8.74
C SER A 65 5.20 2.78 7.82
N PHE A 66 3.95 2.47 8.08
CA PHE A 66 3.17 1.48 7.36
C PHE A 66 1.91 2.13 6.79
N GLY A 67 1.53 1.70 5.60
CA GLY A 67 0.31 2.15 4.92
C GLY A 67 -0.53 0.96 4.48
N LEU A 68 -1.84 1.15 4.50
CA LEU A 68 -2.81 0.16 4.04
C LEU A 68 -3.05 0.31 2.53
N ARG A 69 -3.03 -0.81 1.81
CA ARG A 69 -3.36 -0.91 0.38
C ARG A 69 -4.35 -2.04 0.14
N VAL A 70 -5.11 -1.98 -0.94
CA VAL A 70 -5.94 -3.10 -1.41
C VAL A 70 -5.43 -3.58 -2.76
N PHE A 71 -5.34 -4.89 -2.95
CA PHE A 71 -5.06 -5.47 -4.26
C PHE A 71 -6.36 -5.56 -5.07
N HIS A 72 -6.44 -4.79 -6.14
CA HIS A 72 -7.62 -4.70 -7.00
C HIS A 72 -7.20 -4.49 -8.45
N ASP A 73 -7.86 -5.17 -9.40
CA ASP A 73 -7.55 -5.12 -10.84
C ASP A 73 -6.06 -5.39 -11.14
N GLY A 74 -5.46 -6.33 -10.40
CA GLY A 74 -4.06 -6.73 -10.59
C GLY A 74 -3.02 -5.70 -10.13
N LYS A 75 -3.42 -4.69 -9.33
CA LYS A 75 -2.55 -3.61 -8.83
C LYS A 75 -2.86 -3.27 -7.37
N LEU A 76 -1.96 -2.58 -6.68
CA LEU A 76 -2.24 -2.05 -5.34
C LEU A 76 -2.82 -0.64 -5.43
N TRP A 77 -3.93 -0.43 -4.73
CA TRP A 77 -4.60 0.86 -4.63
C TRP A 77 -4.52 1.41 -3.22
N ASN A 78 -4.56 2.74 -3.11
CA ASN A 78 -4.92 3.38 -1.84
C ASN A 78 -6.37 3.02 -1.51
N VAL A 79 -6.73 3.02 -0.24
CA VAL A 79 -8.11 2.82 0.22
C VAL A 79 -8.66 4.12 0.81
N ASP A 80 -9.97 4.35 0.67
CA ASP A 80 -10.67 5.41 1.39
C ASP A 80 -11.08 4.94 2.79
N TRP A 81 -11.82 5.79 3.49
CA TRP A 81 -12.38 5.51 4.81
C TRP A 81 -13.39 4.36 4.83
N GLN A 82 -13.92 3.95 3.67
CA GLN A 82 -14.82 2.79 3.52
C GLN A 82 -14.07 1.50 3.13
N GLY A 83 -12.75 1.57 2.92
CA GLY A 83 -11.94 0.44 2.43
C GLY A 83 -11.99 0.26 0.91
N LEU A 84 -12.60 1.19 0.17
CA LEU A 84 -12.72 1.10 -1.28
C LEU A 84 -11.46 1.62 -1.98
N PRO A 85 -11.06 1.02 -3.11
CA PRO A 85 -9.91 1.47 -3.88
C PRO A 85 -10.13 2.90 -4.40
N VAL A 86 -9.23 3.82 -4.04
CA VAL A 86 -9.27 5.21 -4.49
C VAL A 86 -8.27 5.39 -5.62
N PRO A 87 -8.68 5.99 -6.75
CA PRO A 87 -7.73 6.37 -7.77
C PRO A 87 -6.71 7.31 -7.16
N THR A 88 -5.43 6.95 -7.30
CA THR A 88 -4.33 7.76 -6.80
C THR A 88 -4.58 9.19 -7.29
N PRO A 89 -4.73 10.20 -6.40
CA PRO A 89 -4.99 11.53 -6.86
C PRO A 89 -3.78 11.91 -7.73
N ALA A 90 -4.00 12.01 -9.04
CA ALA A 90 -3.08 12.71 -9.92
C ALA A 90 -2.93 14.07 -9.26
N LEU A 91 -1.72 14.38 -8.79
CA LEU A 91 -1.37 15.65 -8.15
C LEU A 91 -2.04 16.78 -8.93
N ARG A 92 -3.20 17.27 -8.45
CA ARG A 92 -3.69 18.58 -8.83
C ARG A 92 -2.75 19.51 -8.09
N ILE A 93 -1.65 19.82 -8.75
CA ILE A 93 -0.81 20.96 -8.43
C ILE A 93 -1.79 22.15 -8.45
N PHE A 94 -2.24 22.56 -7.26
CA PHE A 94 -2.90 23.84 -7.11
C PHE A 94 -1.85 24.89 -7.46
N GLN A 95 -1.82 25.29 -8.74
CA GLN A 95 -1.24 26.57 -9.10
C GLN A 95 -2.18 27.63 -8.55
N LYS A 96 -1.69 28.41 -7.60
CA LYS A 96 -2.20 29.73 -7.30
C LYS A 96 -1.03 30.67 -7.04
#